data_AF-A0A1W6MYT5-F1
#
_entry.id   AF-A0A1W6MYT5-F1
#
_cell.length_a   1.000
_cell.length_b   1.000
_cell.length_c   1.000
_cell.angle_alpha   90.00
_cell.angle_beta   90.00
_cell.angle_gamma   90.00
#
_symmetry.space_group_name_H-M   'P 1'
#
loop_
_entity.id
_entity.type
_entity.pdbx_description
1 polymer ?
#
loop_
_entity_poly.entity_id
_entity_poly.type
_entity_poly.pdbx_seq_one_letter_code
_entity_poly.pdbx_strand_id
1 'polypeptide(L)'
;MRIRLTPEQESSLQVYVEGGRFASVEAAARQLIDVGLMELDAETDDLAWAKPLVDEAREAVARGEVVTLEDHRAHIAKLLSTLEK
;
A
#
# COMPACT_ATOMS: atom_id res chain seq x y z
N MET A 1 -2.18 15.91 -24.45
CA MET A 1 -2.98 14.66 -24.42
C MET A 1 -4.42 15.02 -24.72
N ARG A 2 -5.13 14.29 -25.59
CA ARG A 2 -6.55 14.56 -25.91
C ARG A 2 -7.37 13.31 -25.60
N ILE A 3 -7.92 13.28 -24.39
CA ILE A 3 -8.90 12.28 -23.94
C ILE A 3 -10.30 12.88 -24.03
N ARG A 4 -11.28 12.09 -24.46
CA ARG A 4 -12.68 12.49 -24.49
C ARG A 4 -13.38 11.86 -23.29
N LEU A 5 -13.89 12.70 -22.40
CA LEU A 5 -14.73 12.28 -21.29
C LEU A 5 -16.14 11.97 -21.82
N THR A 6 -16.82 11.04 -21.17
CA THR A 6 -18.27 10.92 -21.36
C THR A 6 -18.98 12.13 -20.74
N PRO A 7 -20.20 12.48 -21.18
CA PRO A 7 -20.95 13.57 -20.56
C PRO A 7 -21.17 13.38 -19.06
N GLU A 8 -21.31 12.13 -18.61
CA GLU A 8 -21.44 11.79 -17.20
C GLU A 8 -20.15 12.06 -16.43
N GLN A 9 -19.01 11.62 -16.95
CA GLN A 9 -17.69 11.90 -16.34
C GLN A 9 -17.41 13.40 -16.23
N GLU A 10 -17.73 14.16 -17.28
CA GLU A 10 -17.56 15.61 -17.28
C GLU A 10 -18.46 16.28 -16.23
N SER A 11 -19.74 15.89 -16.16
CA SER A 11 -20.68 16.38 -15.14
C SER A 11 -20.22 16.06 -13.72
N SER A 12 -19.76 14.84 -13.45
CA SER A 12 -19.23 14.47 -12.14
C SER A 12 -17.97 15.26 -11.77
N LEU A 13 -17.07 15.50 -12.72
CA LEU A 13 -15.86 16.30 -12.48
C LEU A 13 -16.19 17.78 -12.24
N GLN A 14 -17.20 18.30 -12.93
CA GLN A 14 -17.67 19.68 -12.76
C GLN A 14 -18.12 19.95 -11.32
N VAL A 15 -18.81 19.01 -10.66
CA VAL A 15 -19.21 19.12 -9.25
C VAL A 15 -18.01 19.36 -8.33
N TYR A 16 -16.87 18.69 -8.57
CA TYR A 16 -15.67 18.87 -7.75
C TYR A 16 -14.95 20.20 -8.04
N VAL A 17 -15.05 20.71 -9.26
CA VAL A 17 -14.53 22.03 -9.63
C VAL A 17 -15.36 23.13 -8.98
N GLU A 18 -16.69 23.04 -9.06
CA GLU A 18 -17.61 23.99 -8.42
C GLU A 18 -17.49 23.98 -6.90
N GLY A 19 -17.21 22.81 -6.31
CA GLY A 19 -16.86 22.66 -4.91
C GLY A 19 -15.47 23.18 -4.52
N GLY A 20 -14.70 23.75 -5.47
CA GLY A 20 -13.38 24.32 -5.22
C GLY A 20 -12.27 23.29 -4.96
N ARG A 21 -12.53 22.00 -5.15
CA ARG A 21 -11.56 20.93 -4.93
C ARG A 21 -10.51 20.85 -6.03
N PHE A 22 -10.87 21.26 -7.25
CA PHE A 22 -9.97 21.32 -8.39
C PHE A 22 -10.14 22.63 -9.16
N ALA A 23 -9.05 23.12 -9.76
CA ALA A 23 -9.06 24.36 -10.53
C ALA A 23 -9.74 24.22 -11.91
N SER A 24 -9.86 23.00 -12.44
CA SER A 24 -10.53 22.70 -13.70
C SER A 24 -10.85 21.21 -13.83
N VAL A 25 -11.74 20.87 -14.77
CA VAL A 25 -12.06 19.47 -15.13
C VAL A 25 -10.81 18.73 -15.60
N GLU A 26 -9.92 19.41 -16.34
CA GLU A 26 -8.65 18.82 -16.77
C GLU A 26 -7.73 18.50 -15.59
N ALA A 27 -7.64 19.39 -14.59
CA ALA A 27 -6.84 19.15 -13.40
C ALA A 27 -7.39 17.96 -12.60
N ALA A 28 -8.71 17.88 -12.45
CA ALA A 28 -9.36 16.75 -11.79
C ALA A 28 -9.12 15.42 -12.54
N ALA A 29 -9.26 15.42 -13.87
CA ALA A 29 -9.03 14.23 -14.70
C ALA A 29 -7.58 13.73 -14.63
N ARG A 30 -6.59 14.63 -14.65
CA ARG A 30 -5.18 14.25 -14.49
C ARG A 30 -4.92 13.59 -13.14
N GLN A 31 -5.41 14.20 -12.06
CA GLN A 31 -5.25 13.64 -10.72
C GLN A 31 -5.87 12.25 -10.58
N LEU A 32 -7.07 12.03 -11.16
CA LEU A 32 -7.71 10.72 -11.13
C LEU A 32 -6.95 9.66 -11.93
N ILE A 33 -6.35 10.04 -13.05
CA ILE A 33 -5.49 9.13 -13.83
C ILE A 33 -4.25 8.76 -13.01
N ASP A 34 -3.60 9.73 -12.36
CA ASP A 34 -2.41 9.47 -11.54
C ASP A 34 -2.73 8.51 -10.38
N VAL A 35 -3.87 8.71 -9.71
CA VAL A 35 -4.35 7.81 -8.65
C VAL A 35 -4.65 6.42 -9.20
N GLY A 36 -5.38 6.31 -10.32
CA GLY A 36 -5.67 5.01 -10.92
C GLY A 36 -4.41 4.26 -11.36
N LEU A 37 -3.38 4.97 -11.83
CA LEU A 37 -2.08 4.36 -12.15
C LEU A 37 -1.34 3.89 -10.89
N MET A 38 -1.39 4.66 -9.80
CA MET A 38 -0.85 4.23 -8.50
C MET A 38 -1.58 2.99 -7.95
N GLU A 39 -2.90 2.94 -8.08
CA GLU A 39 -3.70 1.79 -7.64
C GLU A 39 -3.42 0.54 -8.47
N LEU A 40 -3.27 0.68 -9.79
CA LEU A 40 -2.89 -0.44 -10.67
C LEU A 40 -1.45 -0.93 -10.39
N ASP A 41 -0.54 -0.02 -10.03
CA ASP A 41 0.81 -0.39 -9.57
C ASP A 41 0.73 -1.12 -8.21
N ALA A 42 -0.14 -0.67 -7.31
CA ALA A 42 -0.36 -1.33 -6.02
C ALA A 42 -1.10 -2.68 -6.14
N GLU A 43 -1.95 -2.90 -7.15
CA GLU A 43 -2.59 -4.20 -7.43
C GLU A 43 -1.58 -5.28 -7.86
N THR A 44 -0.32 -4.91 -8.15
CA THR A 44 0.80 -5.87 -8.18
C THR A 44 1.32 -6.22 -6.77
N ASP A 45 0.40 -6.35 -5.81
CA ASP A 45 0.62 -6.88 -4.45
C ASP A 45 0.87 -8.40 -4.50
N ASP A 46 1.76 -8.84 -5.37
CA ASP A 46 2.21 -10.23 -5.49
C ASP A 46 3.13 -10.65 -4.33
N LEU A 47 3.37 -9.72 -3.38
CA LEU A 47 4.28 -9.85 -2.27
C LEU A 47 5.67 -10.34 -2.72
N ALA A 48 6.11 -9.98 -3.94
CA ALA A 48 7.41 -10.41 -4.45
C ALA A 48 8.56 -9.98 -3.54
N TRP A 49 8.41 -8.84 -2.85
CA TRP A 49 9.34 -8.39 -1.81
C TRP A 49 9.50 -9.39 -0.66
N ALA A 50 8.47 -10.18 -0.34
CA ALA A 50 8.47 -11.14 0.76
C ALA A 50 9.13 -12.47 0.38
N LYS A 51 9.22 -12.82 -0.91
CA LYS A 51 9.81 -14.07 -1.38
C LYS A 51 11.21 -14.36 -0.80
N PRO A 52 12.20 -13.45 -0.85
CA PRO A 52 13.52 -13.72 -0.27
C PRO A 52 13.46 -13.97 1.24
N LEU A 53 12.60 -13.25 1.97
CA LEU A 53 12.44 -13.42 3.42
C LEU A 53 11.82 -14.77 3.78
N VAL A 54 10.84 -15.23 2.98
CA VAL A 54 10.21 -16.54 3.17
C VAL A 54 11.19 -17.67 2.85
N ASP A 55 12.01 -17.51 1.81
CA ASP A 55 13.01 -18.50 1.44
C ASP A 55 14.10 -18.60 2.53
N GLU A 56 14.58 -17.46 3.06
CA GLU A 56 15.49 -17.43 4.21
C GLU A 56 14.89 -18.12 5.45
N ALA A 57 13.63 -17.84 5.77
CA ALA A 57 12.94 -18.46 6.90
C ALA A 57 12.83 -19.98 6.73
N ARG A 58 12.58 -20.47 5.50
CA ARG A 58 12.55 -21.92 5.21
C ARG A 58 13.91 -22.57 5.43
N GLU A 59 14.99 -21.91 5.03
CA GLU A 59 16.34 -22.42 5.26
C GLU A 59 16.69 -22.45 6.76
N ALA A 60 16.31 -21.41 7.51
CA ALA A 60 16.48 -21.37 8.97
C ALA A 60 15.74 -22.52 9.66
N VAL A 61 14.49 -22.78 9.26
CA VAL A 61 13.71 -23.93 9.74
C VAL A 61 14.41 -25.25 9.41
N ALA A 62 14.96 -25.41 8.20
CA ALA A 62 15.69 -26.61 7.80
C ALA A 62 16.98 -26.82 8.62
N ARG A 63 17.62 -25.74 9.08
CA ARG A 63 18.77 -25.78 10.00
C ARG A 63 18.38 -25.98 11.47
N GLY A 64 17.08 -25.98 11.79
CA GLY A 64 16.58 -26.07 13.16
C GLY A 64 16.68 -24.78 13.95
N GLU A 65 16.87 -23.64 13.27
CA GLU A 65 16.89 -22.29 13.86
C GLU A 65 15.45 -21.82 14.15
N VAL A 66 14.78 -22.54 15.04
CA VAL A 66 13.40 -22.28 15.46
C VAL A 66 13.35 -22.00 16.96
N VAL A 67 12.36 -21.22 17.36
CA VAL A 67 12.07 -20.92 18.77
C VAL A 67 10.62 -21.25 19.05
N THR A 68 10.31 -21.64 20.29
CA THR A 68 8.92 -21.85 20.68
C THR A 68 8.18 -20.52 20.73
N LEU A 69 6.86 -20.55 20.54
CA LEU A 69 6.03 -19.36 20.67
C LEU A 69 6.13 -18.75 22.09
N GLU A 70 6.26 -19.60 23.11
CA GLU A 70 6.38 -19.18 24.50
C GLU A 70 7.68 -18.42 24.75
N ASP A 71 8.81 -18.97 24.32
CA ASP A 71 10.12 -18.32 24.45
C ASP A 71 10.18 -17.00 23.69
N HIS A 72 9.61 -16.96 22.47
CA HIS A 72 9.56 -15.73 21.69
C HIS A 72 8.71 -14.65 22.37
N ARG A 73 7.55 -15.01 22.93
CA ARG A 73 6.70 -14.08 23.69
C ARG A 73 7.41 -13.54 24.93
N ALA A 74 8.07 -14.41 25.69
CA ALA A 74 8.85 -14.00 26.86
C ALA A 74 10.00 -13.05 26.47
N HIS A 75 10.67 -13.32 25.35
CA HIS A 75 11.71 -12.45 24.81
C HIS A 75 11.18 -11.05 24.44
N ILE A 76 10.08 -10.98 23.68
CA ILE A 76 9.46 -9.70 23.30
C ILE A 76 8.99 -8.91 24.53
N ALA A 77 8.33 -9.57 25.49
CA ALA A 77 7.91 -8.92 26.74
C ALA A 77 9.10 -8.32 27.52
N LYS A 78 10.23 -9.05 27.56
CA LYS A 78 11.46 -8.56 28.17
C LYS A 78 12.06 -7.37 27.41
N LEU A 79 12.00 -7.34 26.08
CA LEU A 79 12.46 -6.19 25.30
C LEU A 79 11.58 -4.96 25.56
N LEU A 80 10.26 -5.13 25.54
CA LEU A 80 9.32 -4.02 25.76
C LEU A 80 9.48 -3.39 27.14
N SER A 81 9.73 -4.17 28.20
CA SER A 81 9.96 -3.61 29.54
C SER A 81 11.23 -2.77 29.66
N THR A 82 12.16 -2.84 28.69
CA THR A 82 13.33 -1.95 28.65
C THR A 82 13.01 -0.53 28.15
N LEU A 83 11.86 -0.36 27.49
CA LEU A 83 11.39 0.91 26.93
C LEU A 83 10.51 1.71 27.90
N GLU A 84 9.97 1.08 28.96
CA GLU A 84 9.07 1.71 29.93
C GLU A 84 9.81 2.49 31.05
N LYS A 85 10.84 3.26 30.70
CA LYS A 85 11.56 4.17 31.63
C LYS A 85 11.09 5.60 31.49
#